data_AF-A0A539EG49-F1
#
_entry.id   AF-A0A539EG49-F1
#
_cell.length_a   1.000
_cell.length_b   1.000
_cell.length_c   1.000
_cell.angle_alpha   90.00
_cell.angle_beta   90.00
_cell.angle_gamma   90.00
#
_symmetry.space_group_name_H-M   'P 1'
#
loop_
_entity.id
_entity.type
_entity.pdbx_description
1 polymer ?
#
loop_
_entity_poly.entity_id
_entity_poly.type
_entity_poly.pdbx_seq_one_letter_code
_entity_poly.pdbx_strand_id
1 'polypeptide(L)'
;MSHRVTFIPGDGIGPEVAWAARRCLEATGVAFRWDERIAGEAAIKRFQTPLPEETLQSIRETRVALKGPITTPIGKGFRSVNVALRKQL
;
A
#
# COMPACT_ATOMS: atom_id res chain seq x y z
N MET A 1 -6.33 14.14 17.89
CA MET A 1 -6.37 14.39 16.44
C MET A 1 -6.23 13.04 15.72
N SER A 2 -6.87 12.84 14.57
CA SER A 2 -6.78 11.57 13.83
C SER A 2 -5.62 11.61 12.84
N HIS A 3 -4.80 10.55 12.78
CA HIS A 3 -3.73 10.41 11.79
C HIS A 3 -4.28 9.84 10.49
N ARG A 4 -4.10 10.53 9.36
CA ARG A 4 -4.43 9.99 8.03
C ARG A 4 -3.27 9.14 7.54
N VAL A 5 -3.53 7.89 7.16
CA VAL A 5 -2.50 6.96 6.72
C VAL A 5 -2.98 6.19 5.49
N THR A 6 -2.17 6.14 4.44
CA THR A 6 -2.44 5.24 3.31
C THR A 6 -2.20 3.80 3.75
N PHE A 7 -3.17 2.92 3.56
CA PHE A 7 -3.04 1.50 3.88
C PHE A 7 -3.04 0.66 2.62
N ILE A 8 -1.99 -0.13 2.40
CA ILE A 8 -1.84 -0.98 1.21
C ILE A 8 -1.61 -2.43 1.70
N PRO A 9 -2.62 -3.32 1.66
CA PRO A 9 -2.48 -4.69 2.15
C PRO A 9 -1.36 -5.48 1.46
N GLY A 10 -1.12 -5.23 0.17
CA GLY A 10 -0.09 -5.91 -0.61
C GLY A 10 -0.52 -7.28 -1.12
N ASP A 11 0.46 -8.13 -1.45
CA ASP A 11 0.28 -9.43 -2.12
C ASP A 11 0.80 -10.59 -1.24
N GLY A 12 0.45 -11.83 -1.61
CA GLY A 12 0.90 -13.04 -0.91
C GLY A 12 0.46 -13.05 0.55
N ILE A 13 1.42 -13.15 1.48
CA ILE A 13 1.16 -13.04 2.93
C ILE A 13 0.75 -11.62 3.37
N GLY A 14 0.85 -10.63 2.47
CA GLY A 14 0.71 -9.21 2.78
C GLY A 14 -0.60 -8.83 3.46
N PRO A 15 -1.77 -9.21 2.92
CA PRO A 15 -3.05 -8.90 3.56
C PRO A 15 -3.13 -9.40 4.99
N GLU A 16 -2.72 -10.64 5.27
CA GLU A 16 -2.77 -11.22 6.61
C GLU A 16 -1.96 -10.40 7.62
N VAL A 17 -0.68 -10.12 7.30
CA VAL A 17 0.22 -9.40 8.22
C VAL A 17 -0.10 -7.92 8.31
N ALA A 18 -0.55 -7.28 7.22
CA ALA A 18 -0.89 -5.87 7.20
C ALA A 18 -2.16 -5.59 8.02
N TRP A 19 -3.18 -6.44 7.91
CA TRP A 19 -4.40 -6.33 8.73
C TRP A 19 -4.11 -6.61 10.21
N ALA A 20 -3.24 -7.57 10.52
CA ALA A 20 -2.79 -7.79 11.89
C ALA A 20 -2.07 -6.55 12.46
N ALA A 21 -1.15 -5.94 11.69
CA ALA A 21 -0.47 -4.72 12.10
C ALA A 21 -1.44 -3.55 12.35
N ARG A 22 -2.43 -3.36 11.47
CA ARG A 22 -3.49 -2.36 11.66
C ARG A 22 -4.27 -2.58 12.96
N ARG A 23 -4.68 -3.81 13.27
CA ARG A 23 -5.36 -4.13 14.54
C ARG A 23 -4.49 -3.80 15.76
N CYS A 24 -3.20 -4.14 15.72
CA CYS A 24 -2.27 -3.79 16.80
C CYS A 24 -2.15 -2.26 16.98
N LEU A 25 -2.10 -1.50 15.89
CA LEU A 25 -2.06 -0.04 15.94
C LEU A 25 -3.35 0.54 16.52
N GLU A 26 -4.51 0.06 16.09
CA GLU A 26 -5.82 0.51 16.61
C GLU A 26 -5.97 0.19 18.11
N ALA A 27 -5.42 -0.93 18.58
CA ALA A 27 -5.44 -1.32 20.00
C ALA A 27 -4.65 -0.38 20.92
N THR A 28 -3.77 0.48 20.38
CA THR A 28 -3.06 1.51 21.17
C THR A 28 -3.96 2.66 21.63
N GLY A 29 -5.18 2.77 21.09
CA GLY A 29 -6.10 3.89 21.35
C GLY A 29 -5.80 5.14 20.50
N VAL A 30 -4.78 5.11 19.65
CA VAL A 30 -4.52 6.18 18.67
C VAL A 30 -5.59 6.15 17.58
N ALA A 31 -6.15 7.32 17.26
CA ALA A 31 -7.14 7.46 16.20
C ALA A 31 -6.48 7.50 14.81
N PHE A 32 -6.80 6.53 13.96
CA PHE A 32 -6.35 6.45 12.58
C PHE A 32 -7.52 6.62 11.60
N ARG A 33 -7.29 7.35 10.52
CA ARG A 33 -8.16 7.40 9.34
C ARG A 33 -7.42 6.76 8.18
N TRP A 34 -7.74 5.50 7.94
CA TRP A 34 -7.13 4.70 6.89
C TRP A 34 -7.71 5.06 5.52
N ASP A 35 -6.82 5.36 4.57
CA ASP A 35 -7.15 5.44 3.14
C ASP A 35 -6.64 4.16 2.47
N GLU A 36 -7.54 3.20 2.28
CA GLU A 36 -7.19 1.89 1.73
C GLU A 36 -6.97 1.96 0.22
N ARG A 37 -5.79 1.55 -0.22
CA ARG A 37 -5.36 1.58 -1.62
C ARG A 37 -4.80 0.24 -2.05
N ILE A 38 -4.77 0.01 -3.35
CA ILE A 38 -4.23 -1.22 -3.92
C ILE A 38 -2.95 -0.95 -4.72
N ALA A 39 -2.03 -1.91 -4.66
CA ALA A 39 -0.83 -1.98 -5.47
C ALA A 39 -0.47 -3.47 -5.65
N GLY A 40 0.44 -3.78 -6.56
CA GLY A 40 0.84 -5.16 -6.83
C GLY A 40 -0.13 -5.91 -7.73
N GLU A 41 -0.31 -7.20 -7.47
CA GLU A 41 -1.09 -8.11 -8.34
C GLU A 41 -2.56 -7.71 -8.46
N ALA A 42 -3.17 -7.30 -7.35
CA ALA A 42 -4.55 -6.81 -7.34
C ALA A 42 -4.73 -5.57 -8.23
N ALA A 43 -3.74 -4.67 -8.23
CA ALA A 43 -3.75 -3.48 -9.08
C ALA A 43 -3.53 -3.83 -10.55
N ILE A 44 -2.63 -4.77 -10.87
CA ILE A 44 -2.44 -5.24 -12.26
C ILE A 44 -3.75 -5.79 -12.82
N LYS A 45 -4.46 -6.64 -12.05
CA LYS A 45 -5.72 -7.24 -12.49
C LYS A 45 -6.80 -6.19 -12.77
N ARG A 46 -6.86 -5.11 -11.99
CA ARG A 46 -7.91 -4.09 -12.07
C ARG A 46 -7.59 -2.92 -12.99
N PHE A 47 -6.35 -2.46 -12.99
CA PHE A 47 -5.92 -1.20 -13.61
C PHE A 47 -4.82 -1.40 -14.67
N GLN A 48 -4.42 -2.65 -14.94
CA GLN A 48 -3.31 -2.98 -15.86
C GLN A 48 -1.96 -2.30 -15.49
N THR A 49 -1.84 -1.83 -14.25
CA THR A 49 -0.62 -1.25 -13.67
C THR A 49 -0.41 -1.78 -12.25
N PRO A 50 0.83 -2.10 -11.84
CA PRO A 50 1.11 -2.52 -10.47
C PRO A 50 1.06 -1.37 -9.46
N LEU A 51 1.07 -0.12 -9.92
CA LEU A 51 1.02 1.06 -9.06
C LEU A 51 0.10 2.10 -9.71
N PRO A 52 -1.19 2.13 -9.33
CA PRO A 52 -2.14 3.14 -9.78
C PRO A 52 -1.72 4.54 -9.29
N GLU A 53 -1.97 5.57 -10.10
CA GLU A 53 -1.65 6.95 -9.72
C GLU A 53 -2.43 7.40 -8.48
N GLU A 54 -3.66 6.92 -8.31
CA GLU A 54 -4.49 7.17 -7.13
C GLU A 54 -3.80 6.73 -5.83
N THR A 55 -3.04 5.63 -5.89
CA THR A 55 -2.27 5.13 -4.74
C THR A 55 -1.09 6.05 -4.45
N LEU A 56 -0.36 6.51 -5.47
CA LEU A 56 0.71 7.50 -5.30
C LEU A 56 0.19 8.82 -4.73
N GLN A 57 -0.94 9.31 -5.26
CA GLN A 57 -1.57 10.54 -4.81
C GLN A 57 -2.01 10.46 -3.34
N SER A 58 -2.62 9.34 -2.94
CA SER A 58 -2.99 9.08 -1.54
C SER A 58 -1.77 9.15 -0.60
N ILE A 59 -0.63 8.57 -1.01
CA ILE A 59 0.61 8.64 -0.20
C ILE A 59 1.15 10.06 -0.14
N ARG A 60 1.11 10.83 -1.24
CA ARG A 60 1.53 12.24 -1.24
C ARG A 60 0.66 13.09 -0.31
N GLU A 61 -0.65 12.87 -0.28
CA GLU A 61 -1.57 13.60 0.58
C GLU A 61 -1.44 13.24 2.06
N THR A 62 -1.33 11.95 2.36
CA THR A 62 -1.25 11.44 3.74
C THR A 62 0.17 11.54 4.31
N ARG A 63 1.19 11.61 3.45
CA ARG A 63 2.64 11.65 3.78
C ARG A 63 3.15 10.40 4.52
N VAL A 64 2.27 9.45 4.84
CA VAL A 64 2.56 8.24 5.61
C VAL A 64 1.79 7.07 5.01
N ALA A 65 2.47 5.95 4.80
CA ALA A 65 1.87 4.73 4.30
C ALA A 65 2.29 3.50 5.12
N LEU A 66 1.32 2.64 5.45
CA LEU A 66 1.54 1.29 5.95
C LEU A 66 1.28 0.32 4.81
N LYS A 67 2.32 -0.38 4.34
CA LYS A 67 2.20 -1.34 3.24
C LYS A 67 2.67 -2.74 3.62
N GLY A 68 1.95 -3.74 3.13
CA GLY A 68 2.43 -5.12 3.10
C GLY A 68 3.53 -5.34 2.06
N PRO A 69 4.11 -6.56 2.01
CA PRO A 69 4.92 -7.04 0.89
C PRO A 69 4.12 -7.00 -0.42
N ILE A 70 4.80 -6.74 -1.52
CA ILE A 70 4.22 -6.66 -2.87
C ILE A 70 5.08 -7.49 -3.82
N THR A 71 4.45 -8.38 -4.57
CA THR A 71 5.14 -9.24 -5.54
C THR A 71 5.65 -8.38 -6.70
N THR A 72 6.92 -8.54 -7.07
CA THR A 72 7.44 -7.98 -8.32
C THR A 72 7.47 -9.10 -9.36
N PRO A 73 6.56 -9.11 -10.36
CA PRO A 73 6.52 -10.18 -11.35
C PRO A 73 7.77 -10.16 -12.22
N ILE A 74 8.44 -11.31 -12.33
CA ILE A 74 9.63 -11.49 -13.16
C ILE A 74 9.20 -11.61 -14.64
N GLY A 75 9.92 -10.94 -15.55
CA GLY A 75 9.75 -11.10 -16.99
C GLY A 75 8.52 -10.44 -17.63
N LYS A 76 7.62 -9.82 -16.85
CA LYS A 76 6.40 -9.17 -17.35
C LYS A 76 6.55 -7.68 -17.69
N GLY A 77 7.78 -7.14 -17.73
CA GLY A 77 8.05 -5.73 -18.07
C GLY A 77 7.64 -4.71 -17.02
N PHE A 78 7.03 -5.12 -15.90
CA PHE A 78 6.66 -4.22 -14.82
C PHE A 78 7.86 -3.88 -13.93
N ARG A 79 8.01 -2.60 -13.61
CA ARG A 79 9.00 -2.13 -12.63
C ARG A 79 8.52 -2.48 -11.21
N SER A 80 9.47 -2.75 -10.31
CA SER A 80 9.14 -3.00 -8.90
C SER A 80 8.41 -1.82 -8.28
N VAL A 81 7.25 -2.07 -7.68
CA VAL A 81 6.48 -1.07 -6.94
C VAL A 81 7.31 -0.44 -5.82
N ASN A 82 8.11 -1.24 -5.10
CA ASN A 82 8.95 -0.73 -4.02
C ASN A 82 10.00 0.26 -4.52
N VAL A 83 10.63 -0.02 -5.67
CA VAL A 83 11.60 0.89 -6.29
C VAL A 83 10.91 2.15 -6.81
N ALA A 84 9.75 2.00 -7.44
CA ALA A 84 8.98 3.14 -7.95
C ALA A 84 8.57 4.10 -6.84
N LEU A 85 8.02 3.59 -5.73
CA LEU A 85 7.62 4.40 -4.57
C LEU A 85 8.81 5.19 -3.99
N ARG A 86 9.96 4.54 -3.80
CA ARG A 86 11.18 5.18 -3.25
C ARG A 86 11.79 6.25 -4.16
N LYS A 87 11.50 6.21 -5.46
CA LYS A 87 12.01 7.20 -6.43
C LYS A 87 11.07 8.40 -6.58
N GLN A 88 9.79 8.23 -6.30
CA GLN A 88 8.75 9.21 -6.61
C GLN A 88 8.22 9.99 -5.40
N LEU A 89 8.61 9.58 -4.18
CA LEU A 89 8.17 10.14 -2.90
C LEU A 89 9.39 10.58 -2.08
#